data_AF-A0A7T1HXP7-F1
#
_entry.id   AF-A0A7T1HXP7-F1
#
_cell.length_a   1.000
_cell.length_b   1.000
_cell.length_c   1.000
_cell.angle_alpha   90.00
_cell.angle_beta   90.00
_cell.angle_gamma   90.00
#
_symmetry.space_group_name_H-M   'P 1'
#
loop_
_entity.id
_entity.type
_entity.pdbx_description
1 polymer ?
#
loop_
_entity_poly.entity_id
_entity_poly.type
_entity_poly.pdbx_seq_one_letter_code
_entity_poly.pdbx_strand_id
1 'polypeptide(L)'
;MVDSAAADRAAEKVRKLVAMSASPHLEEARTSAFLACRLIREHGLQVSGHPPSAASAPGVPTAGVPHRQPTADPHGFRRIRVRHPGHCRCCGKPIALGEWALWCRGNGLRHPLCAT
;
A
#
# COMPACT_ATOMS: atom_id res chain seq x y z
N MET A 1 -26.62 9.19 -18.87
CA MET A 1 -26.90 7.79 -18.46
C MET A 1 -26.20 6.74 -19.32
N VAL A 2 -25.72 7.05 -20.54
CA VAL A 2 -25.08 6.07 -21.45
C VAL A 2 -23.63 5.73 -21.05
N ASP A 3 -22.91 6.68 -20.44
CA ASP A 3 -21.51 6.49 -20.02
C ASP A 3 -21.32 5.45 -18.91
N SER A 4 -22.24 5.35 -17.95
CA SER A 4 -22.13 4.38 -16.85
C SER A 4 -22.21 2.93 -17.35
N ALA A 5 -23.13 2.63 -18.26
CA ALA A 5 -23.24 1.27 -18.82
C ALA A 5 -22.01 0.89 -19.69
N ALA A 6 -21.36 1.86 -20.33
CA ALA A 6 -20.11 1.63 -21.05
C ALA A 6 -18.94 1.37 -20.08
N ALA A 7 -18.84 2.15 -19.00
CA ALA A 7 -17.84 1.97 -17.96
C ALA A 7 -17.99 0.61 -17.23
N ASP A 8 -19.21 0.17 -16.94
CA ASP A 8 -19.47 -1.13 -16.30
C ASP A 8 -19.03 -2.31 -17.18
N ARG A 9 -19.32 -2.24 -18.48
CA ARG A 9 -18.85 -3.24 -19.45
C ARG A 9 -17.34 -3.25 -19.60
N ALA A 10 -16.72 -2.07 -19.57
CA ALA A 10 -15.26 -1.94 -19.58
C ALA A 10 -14.63 -2.56 -18.31
N ALA A 11 -15.21 -2.29 -17.13
CA ALA A 11 -14.75 -2.86 -15.87
C ALA A 11 -14.84 -4.39 -15.84
N GLU A 12 -15.94 -4.96 -16.35
CA GLU A 12 -16.10 -6.42 -16.46
C GLU A 12 -15.05 -7.03 -17.40
N LYS A 13 -14.80 -6.39 -18.53
CA LYS A 13 -13.77 -6.83 -19.49
C LYS A 13 -12.36 -6.75 -18.90
N VAL A 14 -12.07 -5.70 -18.13
CA VAL A 14 -10.80 -5.56 -17.39
C VAL A 14 -10.63 -6.69 -16.38
N ARG A 15 -11.66 -7.03 -15.59
CA ARG A 15 -11.61 -8.16 -14.64
C ARG A 15 -11.23 -9.47 -15.33
N LYS A 16 -11.85 -9.76 -16.48
CA LYS A 16 -11.55 -10.95 -17.27
C LYS A 16 -10.09 -10.97 -17.78
N LEU A 17 -9.61 -9.85 -18.30
CA LEU A 17 -8.24 -9.73 -18.81
C LEU A 17 -7.20 -9.84 -17.70
N VAL A 18 -7.48 -9.29 -16.52
CA VAL A 18 -6.61 -9.45 -15.34
C VAL A 18 -6.54 -10.92 -14.92
N ALA A 19 -7.66 -11.65 -14.89
CA ALA A 19 -7.64 -13.09 -14.62
C ALA A 19 -6.80 -13.87 -15.65
N MET A 20 -6.91 -13.54 -16.94
CA MET A 20 -6.12 -14.17 -18.02
C MET A 20 -4.63 -13.85 -17.94
N SER A 21 -4.24 -12.72 -17.35
CA SER A 21 -2.83 -12.36 -17.15
C SER A 21 -2.08 -13.28 -16.17
N ALA A 22 -2.79 -14.09 -15.38
CA ALA A 22 -2.20 -15.12 -14.52
C ALA A 22 -2.03 -16.50 -15.21
N SER A 23 -2.28 -16.58 -16.53
CA SER A 23 -2.13 -17.81 -17.33
C SER A 23 -0.66 -18.27 -17.42
N PRO A 24 -0.39 -19.58 -17.48
CA PRO A 24 0.95 -20.12 -17.75
C PRO A 24 1.44 -19.83 -19.19
N HIS A 25 0.55 -19.42 -20.10
CA HIS A 25 0.91 -19.04 -21.46
C HIS A 25 1.37 -17.57 -21.50
N LEU A 26 2.69 -17.37 -21.51
CA LEU A 26 3.32 -16.05 -21.36
C LEU A 26 2.86 -14.99 -22.37
N GLU A 27 2.70 -15.37 -23.64
CA GLU A 27 2.30 -14.43 -24.70
C GLU A 27 0.84 -13.96 -24.55
N GLU A 28 -0.06 -14.89 -24.20
CA GLU A 28 -1.44 -14.58 -23.89
C GLU A 28 -1.57 -13.75 -22.61
N ALA A 29 -0.76 -14.06 -21.60
CA ALA A 29 -0.73 -13.32 -20.34
C ALA A 29 -0.29 -11.86 -20.54
N ARG A 30 0.80 -11.64 -21.30
CA ARG A 30 1.32 -10.30 -21.65
C ARG A 30 0.31 -9.49 -22.42
N THR A 31 -0.29 -10.10 -23.45
CA THR A 31 -1.31 -9.43 -24.29
C THR A 31 -2.53 -9.05 -23.46
N SER A 32 -2.99 -9.95 -22.58
CA SER A 32 -4.13 -9.70 -21.69
C SER A 32 -3.85 -8.57 -20.70
N ALA A 33 -2.66 -8.55 -20.09
CA ALA A 33 -2.25 -7.47 -19.18
C ALA A 33 -2.19 -6.11 -19.90
N PHE A 34 -1.61 -6.07 -21.10
CA PHE A 34 -1.54 -4.85 -21.90
C PHE A 34 -2.93 -4.29 -22.22
N LEU A 35 -3.85 -5.15 -22.67
CA LEU A 35 -5.22 -4.75 -22.99
C LEU A 35 -6.00 -4.28 -21.75
N ALA A 36 -5.79 -4.92 -20.59
CA ALA A 36 -6.39 -4.49 -19.33
C ALA A 36 -5.94 -3.06 -18.97
N CYS A 37 -4.63 -2.79 -18.99
CA CYS A 37 -4.07 -1.47 -18.70
C CYS A 37 -4.58 -0.40 -19.67
N ARG A 38 -4.73 -0.74 -20.96
CA ARG A 38 -5.27 0.17 -21.98
C ARG A 38 -6.71 0.57 -21.67
N LEU A 39 -7.59 -0.40 -21.39
CA LEU A 39 -9.00 -0.14 -21.07
C LEU A 39 -9.18 0.65 -19.77
N ILE A 40 -8.35 0.38 -18.76
CA ILE A 40 -8.33 1.16 -17.51
C ILE A 40 -8.07 2.64 -17.81
N ARG A 41 -7.09 2.93 -18.66
CA ARG A 41 -6.74 4.31 -19.03
C ARG A 41 -7.80 4.98 -19.90
N GLU A 42 -8.33 4.28 -20.90
CA GLU A 42 -9.34 4.81 -21.83
C GLU A 42 -10.64 5.20 -21.11
N HIS A 43 -11.04 4.42 -20.09
CA HIS A 43 -12.27 4.65 -19.34
C HIS A 43 -12.07 5.33 -17.97
N GLY A 44 -10.83 5.70 -17.62
CA GLY A 44 -10.52 6.36 -16.34
C GLY A 44 -10.84 5.52 -15.11
N LEU A 45 -10.76 4.19 -15.21
CA LEU A 45 -11.10 3.28 -14.11
C LEU A 45 -10.08 3.39 -12.97
N GLN A 46 -10.57 3.44 -11.73
CA GLN A 46 -9.70 3.42 -10.55
C GLN A 46 -9.52 2.01 -10.01
N VAL A 47 -8.27 1.65 -9.71
CA VAL A 47 -7.93 0.37 -9.05
C VAL A 47 -7.84 0.63 -7.55
N SER A 48 -8.90 0.29 -6.82
CA SER A 48 -8.89 0.27 -5.36
C SER A 48 -8.38 -1.08 -4.87
N GLY A 49 -7.19 -1.10 -4.26
CA GLY A 49 -6.73 -2.27 -3.54
C GLY A 49 -7.54 -2.42 -2.26
N HIS A 50 -8.44 -3.41 -2.19
CA HIS A 50 -8.91 -3.87 -0.89
C HIS A 50 -7.72 -4.63 -0.26
N PRO A 51 -7.13 -4.16 0.86
CA PRO A 51 -6.20 -4.99 1.59
C PRO A 51 -6.95 -6.27 1.97
N PRO A 52 -6.35 -7.47 1.87
CA PRO A 52 -7.03 -8.69 2.27
C PRO A 52 -7.54 -8.50 3.70
N SER A 53 -8.86 -8.51 3.85
CA SER A 53 -9.53 -8.50 5.14
C SER A 53 -8.94 -9.64 5.94
N ALA A 54 -8.08 -9.32 6.91
CA ALA A 54 -7.49 -10.30 7.79
C ALA A 54 -8.65 -10.91 8.56
N ALA A 55 -9.04 -12.12 8.15
CA ALA A 55 -10.06 -12.91 8.80
C ALA A 55 -9.70 -13.00 10.29
N SER A 56 -10.63 -12.51 11.10
CA SER A 56 -10.59 -12.49 12.56
C SER A 56 -10.19 -13.84 13.13
N ALA A 57 -8.98 -13.95 13.67
CA ALA A 57 -8.63 -15.02 14.59
C ALA A 57 -9.09 -14.60 16.01
N PRO A 58 -9.79 -15.45 16.78
CA PRO A 58 -10.29 -15.06 18.08
C PRO A 58 -9.22 -15.18 19.17
N GLY A 59 -9.00 -14.06 19.87
CA GLY A 59 -8.87 -14.02 21.33
C GLY A 59 -7.51 -14.34 21.96
N VAL A 60 -6.69 -13.30 22.20
CA VAL A 60 -5.93 -13.16 23.46
C VAL A 60 -5.96 -11.67 23.86
N PRO A 61 -6.50 -11.29 25.03
CA PRO A 61 -6.55 -9.89 25.44
C PRO A 61 -5.26 -9.53 26.18
N THR A 62 -4.43 -8.68 25.59
CA THR A 62 -3.37 -7.98 26.33
C THR A 62 -3.45 -6.48 26.08
N ALA A 63 -4.01 -5.83 27.10
CA ALA A 63 -3.72 -4.47 27.57
C ALA A 63 -3.41 -3.40 26.51
N GLY A 64 -4.41 -2.54 26.28
CA GLY A 64 -4.26 -1.09 26.25
C GLY A 64 -3.11 -0.52 25.43
N VAL A 65 -3.32 -0.42 24.10
CA VAL A 65 -2.63 0.58 23.29
C VAL A 65 -3.72 1.38 22.58
N PRO A 66 -3.84 2.70 22.80
CA PRO A 66 -4.82 3.49 22.06
C PRO A 66 -4.45 3.41 20.57
N HIS A 67 -5.31 2.73 19.82
CA HIS A 67 -5.19 2.59 18.38
C HIS A 67 -5.56 3.93 17.75
N ARG A 68 -4.61 4.88 17.77
CA ARG A 68 -4.75 6.15 17.07
C ARG A 68 -4.66 5.83 15.58
N GLN A 69 -5.80 5.90 14.91
CA GLN A 69 -5.91 5.81 13.46
C GLN A 69 -4.77 6.60 12.79
N PRO A 70 -3.95 5.98 11.92
CA PRO A 70 -3.02 6.74 11.11
C PRO A 70 -3.84 7.42 10.01
N THR A 71 -4.08 8.72 10.15
CA THR A 71 -4.32 9.59 9.01
C THR A 71 -3.08 9.46 8.12
N ALA A 72 -3.20 8.65 7.06
CA ALA A 72 -2.12 8.39 6.13
C ALA A 72 -1.91 9.63 5.26
N ASP A 73 -1.10 10.57 5.75
CA ASP A 73 -0.43 11.54 4.90
C ASP A 73 0.65 10.76 4.11
N PRO A 74 0.57 10.69 2.77
CA PRO A 74 1.55 9.96 1.95
C PRO A 74 2.97 10.53 2.03
N HIS A 75 3.15 11.72 2.63
CA HIS A 75 4.44 12.36 2.88
C HIS A 75 4.81 12.46 4.37
N GLY A 76 4.00 11.89 5.26
CA GLY A 76 4.18 11.99 6.71
C GLY A 76 5.23 11.03 7.28
N PHE A 77 6.06 11.53 8.18
CA PHE A 77 6.85 10.68 9.07
C PHE A 77 5.93 9.83 9.93
N ARG A 78 6.04 8.50 9.83
CA ARG A 78 5.33 7.58 10.72
C ARG A 78 6.20 7.16 11.89
N ARG A 79 5.60 6.96 13.06
CA ARG A 79 6.29 6.46 14.24
C ARG A 79 6.36 4.93 14.22
N ILE A 80 7.57 4.37 14.25
CA ILE A 80 7.83 2.94 14.21
C ILE A 80 8.74 2.50 15.37
N ARG A 81 8.66 1.22 15.77
CA ARG A 81 9.73 0.60 16.54
C ARG A 81 10.83 0.11 15.61
N VAL A 82 12.07 0.45 15.95
CA VAL A 82 13.25 0.09 15.16
C VAL A 82 13.54 -1.40 15.29
N ARG A 83 13.53 -2.11 14.15
CA ARG A 83 13.89 -3.53 14.07
C ARG A 83 15.37 -3.77 13.79
N HIS A 84 16.02 -2.80 13.15
CA HIS A 84 17.42 -2.87 12.76
C HIS A 84 18.11 -1.56 13.17
N PRO A 85 19.25 -1.59 13.87
CA PRO A 85 19.98 -0.38 14.25
C PRO A 85 20.24 0.52 13.04
N GLY A 86 20.16 1.82 13.25
CA GLY A 86 20.38 2.81 12.19
C GLY A 86 20.84 4.14 12.75
N HIS A 87 20.94 5.15 11.90
CA HIS A 87 21.32 6.50 12.31
C HIS A 87 20.19 7.48 12.00
N CYS A 88 20.01 8.46 12.88
CA CYS A 88 19.09 9.56 12.65
C CYS A 88 19.61 10.45 11.51
N ARG A 89 18.79 10.64 10.48
CA ARG A 89 19.13 11.47 9.31
C ARG A 89 19.26 12.97 9.62
N CYS A 90 18.72 13.43 10.74
CA CYS A 90 18.83 14.84 11.16
C CYS A 90 20.12 15.12 11.93
N CYS A 91 20.48 14.28 12.92
CA CYS A 91 21.59 14.56 13.84
C CYS A 91 22.76 13.57 13.74
N GLY A 92 22.66 12.54 12.89
CA GLY A 92 23.70 11.53 12.70
C GLY A 92 23.88 10.53 13.85
N LYS A 93 23.29 10.77 15.02
CA LYS A 93 23.38 9.86 16.18
C LYS A 93 22.69 8.52 15.93
N PRO A 94 23.18 7.42 16.53
CA PRO A 94 22.59 6.09 16.37
C PRO A 94 21.20 6.02 17.02
N ILE A 95 20.34 5.21 16.43
CA ILE A 95 19.03 4.79 16.95
C ILE A 95 19.12 3.29 17.21
N ALA A 96 18.92 2.89 18.47
CA ALA A 96 19.09 1.52 18.88
C ALA A 96 17.91 0.63 18.48
N LEU A 97 18.15 -0.69 18.47
CA LEU A 97 17.10 -1.67 18.26
C LEU A 97 16.05 -1.56 19.38
N GLY A 98 14.77 -1.60 19.01
CA GLY A 98 13.64 -1.51 19.93
C GLY A 98 13.23 -0.09 20.30
N GLU A 99 14.04 0.92 20.01
CA GLU A 99 13.69 2.33 20.23
C GLU A 99 12.59 2.81 19.28
N TRP A 100 11.91 3.89 19.70
CA TRP A 100 10.93 4.57 18.86
C TRP A 100 11.62 5.59 17.95
N ALA A 101 11.31 5.50 16.66
CA ALA A 101 11.82 6.43 15.66
C ALA A 101 10.71 6.90 14.72
N LEU A 102 10.97 8.00 14.04
CA LEU A 102 10.21 8.48 12.90
C LEU A 102 10.82 7.94 11.62
N TRP A 103 9.99 7.41 10.73
CA TRP A 103 10.41 6.89 9.44
C TRP A 103 9.52 7.44 8.33
N CYS A 104 10.13 7.88 7.24
CA CYS A 104 9.44 8.23 6.00
C CYS A 104 10.10 7.50 4.83
N ARG A 105 9.30 7.06 3.86
CA ARG A 105 9.81 6.44 2.63
C ARG A 105 10.74 7.45 1.94
N GLY A 106 11.93 7.00 1.53
CA GLY A 106 12.97 7.85 0.91
C GLY A 106 13.77 8.73 1.88
N ASN A 107 13.25 9.05 3.06
CA ASN A 107 13.90 9.95 4.02
C ASN A 107 14.57 9.24 5.21
N GLY A 108 14.37 7.92 5.36
CA GLY A 108 15.04 7.11 6.37
C GLY A 108 14.53 7.35 7.80
N LEU A 109 15.37 7.03 8.80
CA LEU A 109 15.06 7.12 10.22
C LEU A 109 15.41 8.49 10.80
N ARG A 110 14.60 8.99 11.74
CA ARG A 110 14.86 10.16 12.58
C ARG A 110 14.44 9.91 14.03
N HIS A 111 15.09 10.57 14.98
CA HIS A 111 14.60 10.58 16.37
C HIS A 111 13.24 11.30 16.44
N PRO A 112 12.36 10.92 17.38
CA PRO A 112 11.12 11.67 17.64
C PRO A 112 11.37 13.13 18.02
N LEU A 113 12.50 13.43 18.68
CA LEU A 113 12.90 14.78 19.06
C LEU A 113 13.57 15.56 17.92
N CYS A 114 13.96 14.90 16.82
CA CYS A 114 14.57 15.52 15.64
C CYS A 114 13.53 15.77 14.53
N ALA A 115 12.26 15.89 14.91
CA ALA A 115 11.12 16.08 14.01
C ALA A 115 10.81 17.56 13.71
N THR A 116 11.49 18.48 14.41
CA THR A 116 11.41 19.94 14.21
C THR A 116 12.15 20.37 12.96
#